data_AF-A0A9P6UK90-F1
#
_entry.id   AF-A0A9P6UK90-F1
#
_cell.length_a   1.000
_cell.length_b   1.000
_cell.length_c   1.000
_cell.angle_alpha   90.00
_cell.angle_beta   90.00
_cell.angle_gamma   90.00
#
_symmetry.space_group_name_H-M   'P 1'
#
loop_
_entity.id
_entity.type
_entity.pdbx_description
1 polymer ?
#
loop_
_entity_poly.entity_id
_entity_poly.type
_entity_poly.pdbx_seq_one_letter_code
_entity_poly.pdbx_strand_id
1 'polypeptide(L)' 'MKITITLAMMAALAVALIAGPVEAKTRHECMNACGDEYLKCVKAGKSGCDRELGYCTSDCDG' A
#
# COMPACT_ATOMS: atom_id res chain seq x y z
N MET A 1 19.32 -46.80 -1.15
CA MET A 1 18.96 -45.48 -1.74
C MET A 1 17.92 -44.85 -0.83
N LYS A 2 18.34 -43.92 0.03
CA LYS A 2 17.56 -43.37 1.15
C LYS A 2 16.75 -42.17 0.65
N ILE A 3 15.42 -42.33 0.60
CA ILE A 3 14.36 -41.36 0.93
C ILE A 3 14.80 -39.88 0.78
N THR A 4 14.65 -39.32 -0.42
CA THR A 4 14.83 -37.88 -0.67
C THR A 4 13.63 -37.28 -1.40
N ILE A 5 12.41 -37.64 -0.99
CA ILE A 5 11.18 -37.06 -1.58
C ILE A 5 10.19 -36.75 -0.46
N THR A 6 10.58 -35.88 0.47
CA THR A 6 9.63 -35.35 1.48
C THR A 6 10.01 -33.95 1.97
N LEU A 7 10.74 -33.19 1.16
CA LEU A 7 11.15 -31.82 1.51
C LEU A 7 10.66 -30.75 0.51
N ALA A 8 9.59 -31.03 -0.23
CA ALA A 8 9.03 -30.09 -1.20
C ALA A 8 7.62 -29.56 -0.82
N MET A 9 7.02 -30.03 0.28
CA MET A 9 5.66 -29.63 0.69
C MET A 9 5.60 -28.55 1.78
N MET A 10 6.73 -27.96 2.18
CA MET A 10 6.78 -26.86 3.16
C MET A 10 7.14 -25.50 2.53
N ALA A 11 6.87 -25.30 1.24
CA ALA A 11 7.02 -24.00 0.58
C ALA A 11 5.68 -23.37 0.17
N ALA A 12 4.54 -23.93 0.60
CA ALA A 12 3.21 -23.49 0.18
C ALA A 12 2.41 -22.75 1.28
N LEU A 13 2.93 -22.63 2.52
CA LEU A 13 2.23 -21.96 3.62
C LEU A 13 3.00 -20.78 4.24
N ALA A 14 3.81 -20.08 3.45
CA ALA A 14 4.50 -18.86 3.89
C ALA A 14 4.21 -17.62 3.00
N VAL A 15 3.26 -17.72 2.07
CA VAL A 15 2.85 -16.57 1.22
C VAL A 15 1.57 -15.90 1.75
N ALA A 16 0.89 -16.50 2.73
CA ALA A 16 -0.40 -16.00 3.23
C ALA A 16 -0.31 -14.97 4.38
N LEU A 17 0.90 -14.58 4.83
CA LEU A 17 1.06 -13.67 6.00
C LEU A 17 1.88 -12.40 5.71
N ILE A 18 2.25 -12.17 4.44
CA ILE A 18 2.96 -10.95 4.03
C ILE A 18 2.06 -10.06 3.16
N ALA A 19 0.77 -10.01 3.48
CA ALA A 19 0.07 -8.73 3.40
C ALA A 19 0.48 -7.79 4.56
N GLY A 20 1.67 -8.02 5.14
CA GLY A 20 2.76 -7.08 5.02
C GLY A 20 2.56 -5.75 5.74
N PRO A 21 3.16 -5.54 6.93
CA PRO A 21 3.40 -4.19 7.46
C PRO A 21 4.08 -3.24 6.43
N VAL A 22 4.73 -3.79 5.41
CA VAL A 22 5.25 -3.06 4.24
C VAL A 22 4.13 -2.42 3.42
N GLU A 23 3.07 -3.15 3.04
CA GLU A 23 1.93 -2.57 2.31
C GLU A 23 1.20 -1.54 3.17
N ALA A 24 1.02 -1.81 4.46
CA ALA A 24 0.46 -0.83 5.40
C ALA A 24 1.33 0.44 5.53
N LYS A 25 2.67 0.29 5.53
CA LYS A 25 3.61 1.41 5.56
C LYS A 25 3.58 2.21 4.25
N THR A 26 3.59 1.53 3.10
CA THR A 26 3.51 2.17 1.78
C THR A 26 2.17 2.89 1.61
N ARG A 27 1.07 2.31 2.09
CA ARG A 27 -0.24 2.97 2.16
C ARG A 27 -0.19 4.23 3.04
N HIS A 28 0.43 4.15 4.21
CA HIS A 28 0.57 5.31 5.09
C HIS A 28 1.41 6.43 4.46
N GLU A 29 2.53 6.09 3.82
CA GLU A 29 3.38 7.04 3.09
C GLU A 29 2.62 7.68 1.92
N CYS A 30 1.83 6.90 1.19
CA CYS A 30 0.95 7.39 0.12
C CYS A 30 -0.09 8.38 0.64
N MET A 31 -0.79 8.04 1.73
CA MET A 31 -1.79 8.91 2.34
C MET A 31 -1.19 10.24 2.84
N ASN A 32 0.02 10.21 3.42
CA ASN A 32 0.72 11.41 3.84
C ASN A 32 1.08 12.31 2.64
N ALA A 33 1.56 11.73 1.53
CA ALA A 33 1.86 12.48 0.32
C ALA A 33 0.60 13.14 -0.27
N CYS A 34 -0.54 12.43 -0.29
CA CYS A 34 -1.82 13.01 -0.71
C CYS A 34 -2.24 14.18 0.18
N GLY A 35 -2.04 14.08 1.50
CA GLY A 35 -2.30 15.16 2.45
C GLY A 35 -1.42 16.39 2.22
N ASP A 36 -0.14 16.20 1.93
CA ASP A 36 0.79 17.29 1.63
C ASP A 36 0.41 18.04 0.35
N GLU A 37 0.00 17.33 -0.71
CA GLU A 37 -0.49 17.94 -1.95
C GLU A 37 -1.81 18.68 -1.74
N TYR A 38 -2.72 18.14 -0.93
CA TYR A 38 -3.95 18.84 -0.54
C TYR A 38 -3.65 20.16 0.17
N LEU A 39 -2.71 20.18 1.13
CA LEU A 39 -2.31 21.40 1.83
C LEU A 39 -1.73 22.45 0.86
N LYS A 40 -0.93 22.03 -0.11
CA LYS A 40 -0.42 22.92 -1.17
C LYS A 40 -1.55 23.47 -2.04
N CYS A 41 -2.51 22.62 -2.42
CA CYS A 41 -3.67 22.98 -3.22
C CYS A 41 -4.54 24.03 -2.51
N VAL A 42 -4.88 23.80 -1.23
CA VAL A 42 -5.65 24.73 -0.40
C VAL A 42 -4.91 26.05 -0.20
N LYS A 43 -3.60 25.99 0.10
CA LYS A 43 -2.77 27.20 0.26
C LYS A 43 -2.67 28.02 -1.02
N ALA A 44 -2.73 27.37 -2.18
CA ALA A 44 -2.78 28.03 -3.48
C ALA A 44 -4.18 28.57 -3.86
N GLY A 45 -5.20 28.34 -3.03
CA GLY A 45 -6.57 28.79 -3.29
C GLY A 45 -7.23 28.10 -4.49
N LYS A 46 -6.76 26.90 -4.87
CA LYS A 46 -7.33 26.13 -5.97
C LYS A 46 -8.68 25.54 -5.57
N SER A 47 -9.60 25.45 -6.53
CA SER A 47 -10.87 24.73 -6.34
C SER A 47 -10.69 23.25 -6.61
N GLY A 48 -11.49 22.41 -5.94
CA GLY A 48 -11.51 20.96 -6.18
C GLY A 48 -10.44 20.15 -5.45
N CYS A 49 -9.72 20.75 -4.48
CA CYS A 49 -8.69 20.06 -3.70
C CYS A 49 -9.22 18.82 -2.97
N ASP A 50 -10.44 18.88 -2.41
CA ASP A 50 -11.06 17.71 -1.75
C ASP A 50 -11.33 16.55 -2.72
N ARG A 51 -11.66 16.89 -3.98
CA ARG A 51 -11.85 15.89 -5.04
C ARG A 51 -10.53 15.25 -5.45
N GLU A 52 -9.48 16.05 -5.61
CA GLU A 52 -8.12 15.54 -5.90
C GLU A 52 -7.57 14.69 -4.75
N LEU A 53 -7.82 15.09 -3.50
CA LEU A 53 -7.50 14.28 -2.33
C LEU A 53 -8.23 12.93 -2.38
N GLY A 54 -9.53 12.92 -2.67
CA GLY A 54 -10.31 11.69 -2.78
C GLY A 54 -9.82 10.73 -3.86
N TYR A 55 -9.40 11.24 -5.03
CA TYR A 55 -8.76 10.40 -6.06
C TYR A 55 -7.42 9.83 -5.57
N CYS A 56 -6.56 10.68 -5.02
CA CYS A 56 -5.24 10.28 -4.52
C CYS A 56 -5.34 9.19 -3.44
N THR A 57 -6.25 9.34 -2.47
CA THR A 57 -6.42 8.33 -1.41
C THR A 57 -7.04 7.04 -1.92
N SER A 58 -7.88 7.11 -2.96
CA SER A 58 -8.44 5.91 -3.61
C SER A 58 -7.36 5.13 -4.36
N ASP A 59 -6.41 5.82 -4.99
CA ASP A 59 -5.25 5.19 -5.64
C ASP A 59 -4.30 4.53 -4.63
N CYS A 60 -4.21 5.08 -3.41
CA CYS A 60 -3.47 4.45 -2.30
C CYS A 60 -4.15 3.17 -1.75
N ASP A 61 -5.44 2.99 -2.01
CA ASP A 61 -6.27 1.87 -1.53
C ASP A 61 -6.47 0.76 -2.59
N GLY A 62 -5.82 0.89 -3.76
CA GLY A 62 -5.98 0.02 -4.93
C GLY A 62 -5.77 -1.47 -4.71
#